data_AF-A0A0F9UX28-F1
#
_entry.id   AF-A0A0F9UX28-F1
#
_cell.length_a   1.000
_cell.length_b   1.000
_cell.length_c   1.000
_cell.angle_alpha   90.00
_cell.angle_beta   90.00
_cell.angle_gamma   90.00
#
_symmetry.space_group_name_H-M   'P 1'
#
loop_
_entity.id
_entity.type
_entity.pdbx_description
1 polymer ?
#
loop_
_entity_poly.entity_id
_entity_poly.type
_entity_poly.pdbx_seq_one_letter_code
_entity_poly.pdbx_strand_id
1 'polypeptide(L)'
;MLKNGYYAFCLLIVFNAHAVEQKVQPLEEIIWLQSYTPPFHIAKSESAPQGGICDNLTEQLIRTITDVKHTRLIVPQQRINI
;
A
#
# COMPACT_ATOMS: atom_id res chain seq x y z
N MET A 1 12.50 -41.61 -36.54
CA MET A 1 11.55 -41.10 -35.53
C MET A 1 12.18 -40.16 -34.48
N LEU A 2 13.45 -39.75 -34.60
CA LEU A 2 14.16 -38.95 -33.58
C LEU A 2 13.92 -37.42 -33.68
N LYS A 3 13.53 -36.93 -34.87
CA LYS A 3 13.42 -35.49 -35.17
C LYS A 3 12.24 -34.80 -34.45
N ASN A 4 11.14 -35.52 -34.25
CA ASN A 4 9.93 -34.97 -33.62
C ASN A 4 10.06 -34.81 -32.09
N GLY A 5 10.90 -35.62 -31.45
CA GLY A 5 11.17 -35.50 -30.00
C GLY A 5 11.98 -34.25 -29.66
N TYR A 6 12.87 -33.82 -30.55
CA TYR A 6 13.69 -32.62 -30.35
C TYR A 6 12.83 -31.34 -30.33
N TYR A 7 11.85 -31.24 -31.25
CA TYR A 7 10.92 -30.11 -31.27
C TYR A 7 10.02 -30.04 -30.04
N ALA A 8 9.56 -31.19 -29.54
CA ALA A 8 8.77 -31.25 -28.31
C ALA A 8 9.59 -30.82 -27.08
N PHE A 9 10.88 -31.18 -27.03
CA PHE A 9 11.78 -30.78 -25.96
C PHE A 9 12.09 -29.28 -25.99
N CYS A 10 12.30 -28.69 -27.18
CA CYS A 10 12.49 -27.24 -27.31
C CYS A 10 11.26 -26.44 -26.87
N LEU A 11 10.04 -26.92 -27.16
CA LEU A 11 8.81 -26.27 -26.70
C LEU A 11 8.68 -26.28 -25.18
N LEU A 12 9.03 -27.39 -24.52
CA LEU A 12 8.98 -27.50 -23.06
C LEU A 12 9.95 -26.53 -22.34
N ILE A 13 11.11 -26.25 -22.92
CA ILE A 13 12.09 -25.33 -22.33
C ILE A 13 11.59 -23.86 -22.39
N VAL A 14 10.95 -23.47 -23.50
CA VAL A 14 10.44 -22.09 -23.68
C VAL A 14 9.28 -21.79 -22.72
N PHE A 15 8.42 -22.77 -22.44
CA PHE A 15 7.30 -22.60 -21.51
C PHE A 15 7.75 -22.42 -20.04
N ASN A 16 8.84 -23.06 -19.61
CA ASN A 16 9.34 -22.92 -18.23
C ASN A 16 10.12 -21.61 -18.00
N ALA A 17 10.61 -20.96 -19.05
CA ALA A 17 11.37 -19.71 -18.94
C ALA A 17 10.49 -18.48 -18.61
N HIS A 18 9.16 -18.59 -18.70
CA HIS A 18 8.23 -17.48 -18.47
C HIS A 18 7.60 -17.46 -17.07
N ALA A 19 8.01 -18.37 -16.18
CA ALA A 19 7.71 -18.28 -14.76
C ALA A 19 8.70 -17.33 -14.06
N VAL A 20 8.74 -16.07 -14.50
CA VAL A 20 9.40 -15.02 -13.74
C VAL A 20 8.47 -14.69 -12.57
N GLU A 21 8.79 -15.22 -11.40
CA GLU A 21 8.19 -14.79 -10.15
C GLU A 21 8.50 -13.30 -9.99
N GLN A 22 7.49 -12.45 -10.17
CA GLN A 22 7.64 -11.02 -9.97
C GLN A 22 7.90 -10.83 -8.47
N LYS A 23 9.18 -10.70 -8.11
CA LYS A 23 9.61 -10.50 -6.73
C LYS A 23 8.94 -9.22 -6.22
N VAL A 24 7.88 -9.37 -5.45
CA VAL A 24 7.16 -8.24 -4.85
C VAL A 24 8.16 -7.52 -3.96
N GLN A 25 8.49 -6.28 -4.32
CA GLN A 25 9.37 -5.49 -3.46
C GLN A 25 8.65 -5.25 -2.14
N PRO A 26 9.34 -5.40 -0.99
CA PRO A 26 8.74 -5.14 0.30
C PRO A 26 8.29 -3.67 0.36
N LEU A 27 7.11 -3.43 0.96
CA LEU A 27 6.59 -2.09 1.15
C LEU A 27 7.46 -1.34 2.17
N GLU A 28 8.12 -0.26 1.75
CA GLU A 28 9.05 0.46 2.62
C GLU A 28 8.38 1.57 3.44
N GLU A 29 7.42 2.29 2.86
CA GLU A 29 6.79 3.44 3.49
C GLU A 29 5.32 3.62 3.10
N ILE A 30 4.48 4.02 4.06
CA ILE A 30 3.12 4.51 3.85
C ILE A 30 3.06 5.98 4.28
N ILE A 31 2.62 6.83 3.35
CA ILE A 31 2.39 8.26 3.59
C ILE A 31 0.90 8.53 3.76
N TRP A 32 0.50 8.98 4.95
CA TRP A 32 -0.86 9.36 5.30
C TRP A 32 -1.07 10.85 5.06
N LEU A 33 -1.81 11.19 4.01
CA LEU A 33 -2.21 12.56 3.72
C LEU A 33 -3.47 12.90 4.51
N GLN A 34 -3.40 13.95 5.33
CA GLN A 34 -4.51 14.37 6.19
C GLN A 34 -4.71 15.87 6.14
N SER A 35 -5.96 16.32 6.20
CA SER A 35 -6.32 17.74 6.28
C SER A 35 -7.02 18.03 7.60
N TYR A 36 -7.06 19.29 8.05
CA TYR A 36 -7.82 19.66 9.24
C TYR A 36 -9.31 19.75 8.91
N THR A 37 -10.00 18.62 8.95
CA THR A 37 -11.43 18.52 8.57
C THR A 37 -12.23 17.78 9.65
N PRO A 38 -12.79 18.48 10.65
CA PRO A 38 -13.74 17.88 11.57
C PRO A 38 -15.00 17.34 10.84
N PRO A 39 -15.58 16.20 11.26
CA PRO A 39 -15.21 15.36 12.40
C PRO A 39 -14.15 14.28 12.09
N PHE A 40 -13.60 14.27 10.88
CA PHE A 40 -12.71 13.22 10.39
C PHE A 40 -11.30 13.34 10.95
N HIS A 41 -10.79 14.57 11.05
CA HIS A 41 -9.52 14.91 11.67
C HIS A 41 -9.74 16.00 12.71
N ILE A 42 -9.45 15.69 13.96
CA ILE A 42 -9.55 16.63 15.10
C ILE A 42 -8.36 16.37 16.03
N ALA A 43 -7.79 17.45 16.56
CA ALA A 43 -6.75 17.34 17.58
C ALA A 43 -7.24 16.52 18.79
N LYS A 44 -6.40 15.62 19.28
CA LYS A 44 -6.68 14.84 20.49
C LYS A 44 -6.84 15.78 21.69
N SER A 45 -7.86 15.53 22.50
CA SER A 45 -8.18 16.27 23.71
C SER A 45 -8.76 15.33 24.77
N GLU A 46 -9.02 15.83 25.98
CA GLU A 46 -9.70 15.06 27.02
C GLU A 46 -11.09 14.57 26.58
N SER A 47 -11.81 15.39 25.80
CA SER A 47 -13.13 15.05 25.25
C SER A 47 -13.08 14.20 23.98
N ALA A 48 -11.93 14.16 23.29
CA ALA A 48 -11.71 13.40 22.06
C ALA A 48 -10.34 12.71 22.10
N PRO A 49 -10.14 11.70 22.96
CA PRO A 49 -8.82 11.08 23.17
C PRO A 49 -8.29 10.34 21.94
N GLN A 50 -9.20 9.90 21.06
CA GLN A 50 -8.84 9.22 19.81
C GLN A 50 -8.73 10.17 18.61
N GLY A 51 -8.97 11.47 18.81
CA GLY A 51 -9.04 12.45 17.72
C GLY A 51 -10.28 12.26 16.86
N GLY A 52 -10.19 12.64 15.58
CA GLY A 52 -11.23 12.39 14.59
C GLY A 52 -11.30 10.93 14.15
N ILE A 53 -12.35 10.59 13.39
CA ILE A 53 -12.60 9.21 12.93
C ILE A 53 -11.40 8.67 12.11
N CYS A 54 -10.87 9.48 11.20
CA CYS A 54 -9.74 9.10 10.36
C CYS A 54 -8.44 9.04 11.16
N ASP A 55 -8.29 9.86 12.21
CA ASP A 55 -7.12 9.80 13.10
C ASP A 55 -7.07 8.44 13.82
N ASN A 56 -8.21 8.01 14.38
CA ASN A 56 -8.32 6.72 15.07
C ASN A 56 -8.05 5.53 14.13
N LEU A 57 -8.63 5.54 12.92
CA LEU A 57 -8.40 4.49 11.93
C LEU A 57 -6.94 4.44 11.49
N THR A 58 -6.32 5.60 11.25
CA THR A 58 -4.91 5.69 10.88
C THR A 58 -4.02 5.13 11.98
N GLU A 59 -4.32 5.43 13.25
CA GLU A 59 -3.58 4.89 14.40
C GLU A 59 -3.70 3.35 14.48
N GLN A 60 -4.88 2.79 14.21
CA GLN A 60 -5.09 1.34 14.19
C GLN A 60 -4.32 0.68 13.05
N LEU A 61 -4.30 1.29 11.86
CA LEU A 61 -3.56 0.76 10.71
C LEU A 61 -2.04 0.81 10.94
N ILE A 62 -1.52 1.90 11.51
CA ILE A 62 -0.10 2.01 11.88
C ILE A 62 0.31 0.93 12.89
N ARG A 63 -0.57 0.56 13.82
CA ARG A 63 -0.30 -0.52 14.78
C ARG A 63 -0.36 -1.91 14.17
N THR A 64 -1.16 -2.08 13.12
CA THR A 64 -1.43 -3.38 12.49
C THR A 64 -0.39 -3.70 11.40
N ILE A 65 0.00 -2.70 10.61
CA ILE A 65 0.97 -2.84 9.53
C ILE A 65 2.36 -2.60 10.12
N THR A 66 3.00 -3.65 10.64
CA THR A 66 4.35 -3.56 11.19
C THR A 66 5.40 -3.55 10.07
N ASP A 67 6.63 -3.18 10.42
CA ASP A 67 7.80 -3.24 9.53
C ASP A 67 7.73 -2.34 8.28
N VAL A 68 6.84 -1.35 8.30
CA VAL A 68 6.72 -0.30 7.29
C VAL A 68 6.89 1.05 7.98
N LYS A 69 7.64 1.97 7.34
CA LYS A 69 7.74 3.35 7.84
C LYS A 69 6.40 4.06 7.64
N HIS A 70 5.91 4.75 8.66
CA HIS A 70 4.68 5.54 8.55
C HIS A 70 4.98 7.03 8.69
N THR A 71 4.55 7.82 7.71
CA THR A 71 4.73 9.28 7.71
C THR A 71 3.37 9.95 7.57
N ARG A 72 3.08 10.96 8.41
CA ARG A 72 1.87 11.78 8.31
C ARG A 72 2.21 13.14 7.71
N LEU A 73 1.47 13.56 6.68
CA LEU A 73 1.63 14.87 6.05
C LEU A 73 0.32 15.64 6.10
N ILE A 74 0.38 16.88 6.59
CA ILE A 74 -0.76 17.79 6.58
C ILE A 74 -0.86 18.43 5.20
N VAL A 75 -2.00 18.25 4.55
CA VAL A 75 -2.31 18.89 3.28
C VAL A 75 -3.24 20.08 3.50
N PRO A 76 -2.99 21.23 2.84
CA PRO A 76 -3.89 22.37 2.92
C PRO A 76 -5.25 22.00 2.31
N GLN A 77 -6.32 22.37 3.00
CA GLN A 77 -7.68 22.18 2.50
C GLN A 77 -7.97 23.24 1.44
N GLN A 78 -7.55 23.01 0.20
CA GLN A 78 -8.03 23.79 -0.93
C GLN A 78 -9.43 23.32 -1.27
N ARG A 79 -10.42 24.23 -1.20
CA ARG A 79 -11.71 23.96 -1.83
C ARG A 79 -11.50 23.91 -3.34
N ILE A 80 -12.11 22.93 -3.99
CA ILE A 80 -12.43 23.08 -5.41
C ILE A 80 -13.43 24.24 -5.48
N ASN A 81 -13.01 25.40 -6.00
CA ASN A 81 -13.96 26.42 -6.45
C ASN A 81 -14.67 25.81 -7.65
N ILE A 82 -15.92 25.43 -7.47
CA ILE A 82 -16.83 25.01 -8.55
C ILE A 82 -17.56 26.25 -9.05
#